data_AF-A0A7X9CSG4-F1
#
_entry.id   AF-A0A7X9CSG4-F1
#
_cell.length_a   1.000
_cell.length_b   1.000
_cell.length_c   1.000
_cell.angle_alpha   90.00
_cell.angle_beta   90.00
_cell.angle_gamma   90.00
#
_symmetry.space_group_name_H-M   'P 1'
#
loop_
_entity.id
_entity.type
_entity.pdbx_description
1 polymer ?
#
loop_
_entity_poly.entity_id
_entity_poly.type
_entity_poly.pdbx_seq_one_letter_code
_entity_poly.pdbx_strand_id
1 'polypeptide(L)'
;MDYKRQIQRVVDYIKSGEKSRKDFTIGVEMEHFVVDKDDLHTISYYGKDGVGETLEELTKDGFIPYKEGEYILGLEKDKITVSTEPGSQFEIAIESKCCVKKLEKEYINFFKMFLPILDKKNQMLVPLGYHPNMKIDEIK
;
A
#
# COMPACT_ATOMS: atom_id res chain seq x y z
N MET A 1 -30.60 -3.18 -24.56
CA MET A 1 -29.22 -3.26 -24.07
C MET A 1 -28.46 -4.19 -24.98
N ASP A 2 -27.38 -3.72 -25.63
CA ASP A 2 -26.61 -4.54 -26.57
C ASP A 2 -25.48 -5.26 -25.83
N TYR A 3 -25.78 -6.47 -25.37
CA TYR A 3 -24.84 -7.32 -24.65
C TYR A 3 -23.59 -7.67 -25.46
N LYS A 4 -23.72 -7.82 -26.80
CA LYS A 4 -22.56 -8.13 -27.66
C LYS A 4 -21.58 -6.97 -27.68
N ARG A 5 -22.09 -5.75 -27.80
CA ARG A 5 -21.27 -4.54 -27.73
C ARG A 5 -20.60 -4.39 -26.36
N GLN A 6 -21.29 -4.69 -25.26
CA GLN A 6 -20.71 -4.63 -23.92
C GLN A 6 -19.56 -5.64 -23.74
N ILE A 7 -19.78 -6.89 -24.15
CA ILE A 7 -18.74 -7.93 -24.12
C ILE A 7 -17.53 -7.49 -24.94
N GLN A 8 -17.75 -6.97 -26.16
CA GLN A 8 -16.66 -6.54 -27.03
C GLN A 8 -15.83 -5.42 -26.39
N ARG A 9 -16.45 -4.47 -25.68
CA ARG A 9 -15.70 -3.42 -24.97
C ARG A 9 -14.78 -3.97 -23.88
N VAL A 10 -15.23 -4.99 -23.15
CA VAL A 10 -14.39 -5.65 -22.12
C VAL A 10 -13.25 -6.41 -22.79
N VAL A 11 -13.53 -7.15 -23.88
CA VAL A 11 -12.50 -7.85 -24.65
C VAL A 11 -11.45 -6.89 -25.18
N ASP A 12 -11.86 -5.79 -25.81
CA ASP A 12 -10.96 -4.80 -26.38
C ASP A 12 -10.12 -4.10 -25.32
N TYR A 13 -10.71 -3.82 -24.15
CA TYR A 13 -9.97 -3.26 -23.01
C TYR A 13 -8.88 -4.23 -22.51
N ILE A 14 -9.19 -5.50 -22.32
CA ILE A 14 -8.20 -6.51 -21.89
C ILE A 14 -7.10 -6.66 -22.95
N LYS A 15 -7.47 -6.74 -24.24
CA LYS A 15 -6.50 -6.82 -25.36
C LYS A 15 -5.60 -5.59 -25.45
N SER A 16 -6.08 -4.41 -25.08
CA SER A 16 -5.25 -3.20 -25.05
C SER A 16 -4.07 -3.29 -24.06
N GLY A 17 -4.14 -4.23 -23.09
CA GLY A 17 -3.07 -4.54 -22.17
C GLY A 17 -1.98 -5.47 -22.72
N GLU A 18 -2.15 -6.07 -23.91
CA GLU A 18 -1.17 -6.97 -24.51
C GLU A 18 0.19 -6.25 -24.71
N LYS A 19 1.26 -6.89 -24.25
CA LYS A 19 2.64 -6.39 -24.36
C LYS A 19 3.52 -7.37 -25.11
N SER A 20 4.52 -6.86 -25.82
CA SER A 20 5.54 -7.73 -26.40
C SER A 20 6.51 -8.20 -25.30
N ARG A 21 7.16 -9.35 -25.49
CA ARG A 21 8.03 -9.96 -24.45
C ARG A 21 9.16 -9.02 -23.97
N LYS A 22 9.64 -8.12 -24.83
CA LYS A 22 10.67 -7.11 -24.46
C LYS A 22 10.14 -6.03 -23.51
N ASP A 23 8.82 -5.87 -23.42
CA ASP A 23 8.15 -4.88 -22.58
C ASP A 23 7.58 -5.51 -21.30
N PHE A 24 7.87 -6.80 -21.04
CA PHE A 24 7.44 -7.46 -19.81
C PHE A 24 8.15 -6.87 -18.60
N THR A 25 7.37 -6.58 -17.57
CA THR A 25 7.81 -6.06 -16.27
C THR A 25 7.17 -6.86 -15.15
N ILE A 26 7.65 -6.64 -13.93
CA ILE A 26 7.15 -7.24 -12.69
C ILE A 26 6.74 -6.08 -11.80
N GLY A 27 5.48 -6.06 -11.35
CA GLY A 27 4.98 -5.20 -10.27
C GLY A 27 4.93 -6.00 -8.97
N VAL A 28 5.07 -5.31 -7.84
CA VAL A 28 4.95 -5.92 -6.50
C VAL A 28 4.18 -4.97 -5.60
N GLU A 29 3.23 -5.55 -4.88
CA GLU A 29 2.42 -4.93 -3.84
C GLU A 29 2.61 -5.77 -2.57
N MET A 30 2.79 -5.11 -1.43
CA MET A 30 3.03 -5.76 -0.14
C MET A 30 2.26 -5.07 0.96
N GLU A 31 1.35 -5.80 1.58
CA GLU A 31 0.59 -5.39 2.75
C GLU A 31 1.32 -5.78 4.03
N HIS A 32 1.26 -4.90 5.02
CA HIS A 32 1.86 -5.10 6.33
C HIS A 32 0.87 -4.73 7.43
N PHE A 33 0.80 -5.52 8.49
CA PHE A 33 0.16 -5.04 9.71
C PHE A 33 1.04 -3.98 10.35
N VAL A 34 0.46 -2.84 10.70
CA VAL A 34 1.10 -1.85 11.58
C VAL A 34 0.69 -2.23 13.00
N VAL A 35 1.65 -2.57 13.86
CA VAL A 35 1.37 -2.99 15.25
C VAL A 35 2.16 -2.17 16.26
N ASP A 36 1.62 -2.04 17.47
CA ASP A 36 2.37 -1.54 18.62
C ASP A 36 3.47 -2.54 19.02
N LYS A 37 4.65 -2.04 19.38
CA LYS A 37 5.81 -2.89 19.71
C LYS A 37 5.70 -3.58 21.07
N ASP A 38 4.92 -3.05 22.00
CA ASP A 38 4.82 -3.59 23.36
C ASP A 38 3.80 -4.72 23.45
N ASP A 39 2.62 -4.54 22.83
CA ASP A 39 1.50 -5.47 22.95
C ASP A 39 1.12 -6.22 21.66
N LEU A 40 1.73 -5.84 20.52
CA LEU A 40 1.51 -6.45 19.21
C LEU A 40 0.06 -6.37 18.71
N HIS A 41 -0.70 -5.36 19.16
CA HIS A 41 -2.01 -5.06 18.61
C HIS A 41 -1.88 -4.19 17.36
N THR A 42 -2.76 -4.44 16.38
CA THR A 42 -2.92 -3.62 15.19
C THR A 42 -3.26 -2.18 15.58
N ILE A 43 -2.55 -1.24 14.97
CA ILE A 43 -2.81 0.18 15.05
C ILE A 43 -4.01 0.50 14.16
N SER A 44 -5.03 1.14 14.73
CA SER A 44 -6.18 1.61 13.95
C SER A 44 -5.78 2.75 13.03
N TYR A 45 -6.54 2.95 11.96
CA TYR A 45 -6.45 4.13 11.13
C TYR A 45 -6.63 5.42 11.94
N TYR A 46 -7.56 5.40 12.90
CA TYR A 46 -7.97 6.57 13.67
C TYR A 46 -7.13 6.78 14.93
N GLY A 47 -7.16 8.02 15.41
CA GLY A 47 -6.59 8.40 16.70
C GLY A 47 -5.15 8.85 16.62
N LYS A 48 -4.63 9.26 17.77
CA LYS A 48 -3.24 9.68 17.93
C LYS A 48 -2.33 8.51 17.59
N ASP A 49 -1.29 8.79 16.82
CA ASP A 49 -0.33 7.82 16.30
C ASP A 49 -0.97 6.77 15.36
N GLY A 50 -2.23 6.94 14.95
CA GLY A 50 -2.91 6.04 14.02
C GLY A 50 -2.30 6.02 12.61
N VAL A 51 -2.71 5.04 11.80
CA VAL A 51 -2.21 4.90 10.42
C VAL A 51 -2.55 6.13 9.57
N GLY A 52 -3.70 6.77 9.80
CA GLY A 52 -4.07 8.02 9.13
C GLY A 52 -3.08 9.16 9.42
N GLU A 53 -2.57 9.28 10.65
CA GLU A 53 -1.52 10.27 10.96
C GLU A 53 -0.17 9.91 10.31
N THR A 54 0.11 8.61 10.12
CA THR A 54 1.30 8.16 9.38
C THR A 54 1.22 8.58 7.91
N LEU A 55 0.05 8.44 7.29
CA LEU A 55 -0.18 8.92 5.92
C LEU A 55 -0.07 10.45 5.83
N GLU A 56 -0.64 11.19 6.79
CA GLU A 56 -0.50 12.64 6.84
C GLU A 56 0.98 13.07 7.00
N GLU A 57 1.79 12.36 7.81
CA GLU A 57 3.23 12.63 7.95
C GLU A 57 3.98 12.46 6.63
N LEU A 58 3.66 11.42 5.85
CA LEU A 58 4.27 11.17 4.54
C LEU A 58 4.00 12.30 3.53
N THR A 59 2.90 13.06 3.66
CA THR A 59 2.66 14.24 2.79
C THR A 59 3.75 15.31 2.95
N LYS A 60 4.36 15.41 4.14
CA LYS A 60 5.47 16.36 4.42
C LYS A 60 6.74 15.98 3.66
N ASP A 61 6.88 14.71 3.31
CA ASP A 61 7.96 14.20 2.46
C ASP A 61 7.63 14.29 0.96
N GLY A 62 6.56 15.00 0.59
CA GLY A 62 6.20 15.27 -0.80
C GLY A 62 5.35 14.18 -1.46
N PHE A 63 4.74 13.29 -0.67
CA PHE A 63 3.70 12.40 -1.18
C PHE A 63 2.40 13.17 -1.45
N ILE A 64 1.76 12.85 -2.57
CA ILE A 64 0.49 13.44 -3.00
C ILE A 64 -0.64 12.55 -2.48
N PRO A 65 -1.57 13.07 -1.65
CA PRO A 65 -2.63 12.27 -1.06
C PRO A 65 -3.80 12.04 -2.03
N TYR A 66 -4.30 10.81 -2.03
CA TYR A 66 -5.64 10.45 -2.49
C TYR A 66 -6.58 10.43 -1.28
N LYS A 67 -7.68 11.19 -1.38
CA LYS A 67 -8.65 11.34 -0.29
C LYS A 67 -10.03 10.82 -0.67
N GLU A 68 -10.69 10.20 0.31
CA GLU A 68 -12.13 9.95 0.29
C GLU A 68 -12.78 10.75 1.43
N GLY A 69 -13.45 11.84 1.05
CA GLY A 69 -13.89 12.86 2.02
C GLY A 69 -12.68 13.49 2.72
N GLU A 70 -12.67 13.42 4.05
CA GLU A 70 -11.60 13.98 4.89
C GLU A 70 -10.43 13.00 5.11
N TYR A 71 -10.58 11.73 4.70
CA TYR A 71 -9.62 10.67 4.99
C TYR A 71 -8.62 10.50 3.85
N ILE A 72 -7.33 10.40 4.17
CA ILE A 72 -6.30 9.99 3.22
C ILE A 72 -6.28 8.47 3.21
N LEU A 73 -6.62 7.85 2.07
CA LEU A 73 -6.62 6.39 1.93
C LEU A 73 -5.44 5.89 1.10
N GLY A 74 -4.74 6.80 0.44
CA GLY A 74 -3.53 6.48 -0.29
C GLY A 74 -2.70 7.71 -0.59
N LEU A 75 -1.48 7.46 -1.03
CA LEU A 75 -0.45 8.45 -1.30
C LEU A 75 0.38 7.96 -2.46
N GLU A 76 0.82 8.88 -3.33
CA GLU A 76 1.79 8.55 -4.36
C GLU A 76 2.97 9.51 -4.34
N LYS A 77 4.16 8.96 -4.58
CA LYS A 77 5.37 9.73 -4.83
C LYS A 77 6.29 8.95 -5.74
N ASP A 78 6.72 9.59 -6.82
CA ASP A 78 7.63 9.03 -7.82
C ASP A 78 7.13 7.69 -8.38
N LYS A 79 7.62 6.58 -7.84
CA LYS A 79 7.37 5.20 -8.29
C LYS A 79 6.75 4.33 -7.20
N ILE A 80 6.32 4.95 -6.11
CA ILE A 80 5.77 4.29 -4.94
C ILE A 80 4.37 4.84 -4.71
N THR A 81 3.44 3.92 -4.54
CA THR A 81 2.12 4.19 -4.01
C THR A 81 2.01 3.50 -2.66
N VAL A 82 1.37 4.18 -1.72
CA VAL A 82 1.02 3.67 -0.40
C VAL A 82 -0.49 3.74 -0.27
N SER A 83 -1.10 2.72 0.33
CA SER A 83 -2.54 2.68 0.60
C SER A 83 -2.84 2.02 1.94
N THR A 84 -4.06 2.21 2.40
CA THR A 84 -4.62 1.48 3.54
C THR A 84 -5.67 0.50 3.12
N GLU A 85 -5.59 -0.70 3.67
CA GLU A 85 -6.58 -1.75 3.51
C GLU A 85 -7.63 -1.74 4.65
N PRO A 86 -8.75 -2.48 4.54
CA PRO A 86 -9.85 -2.41 5.49
C PRO A 86 -9.50 -2.66 6.97
N GLY A 87 -8.42 -3.41 7.25
CA GLY A 87 -7.92 -3.69 8.60
C GLY A 87 -6.82 -2.74 9.05
N SER A 88 -6.69 -1.57 8.42
CA SER A 88 -5.60 -0.61 8.64
C SER A 88 -4.21 -1.16 8.27
N GLN A 89 -4.14 -2.19 7.43
CA GLN A 89 -2.85 -2.64 6.88
C GLN A 89 -2.26 -1.54 6.02
N PHE A 90 -0.93 -1.44 6.06
CA PHE A 90 -0.17 -0.51 5.24
C PHE A 90 0.34 -1.25 4.01
N GLU A 91 -0.19 -0.88 2.85
CA GLU A 91 0.23 -1.43 1.56
C GLU A 91 1.28 -0.53 0.91
N ILE A 92 2.26 -1.16 0.27
CA ILE A 92 3.24 -0.49 -0.59
C ILE A 92 3.20 -1.14 -1.96
N ALA A 93 2.86 -0.35 -2.97
CA ALA A 93 2.89 -0.72 -4.37
C ALA A 93 4.08 -0.05 -5.08
N ILE A 94 4.87 -0.84 -5.81
CA ILE A 94 6.03 -0.34 -6.55
C ILE A 94 5.74 -0.40 -8.05
N GLU A 95 5.92 0.72 -8.74
CA GLU A 95 5.79 0.79 -10.20
C GLU A 95 6.62 -0.34 -10.83
N SER A 96 6.00 -1.09 -11.75
CA SER A 96 6.61 -2.28 -12.34
C SER A 96 8.01 -2.03 -12.93
N LYS A 97 8.91 -3.01 -12.80
CA LYS A 97 10.29 -2.94 -13.29
C LYS A 97 10.65 -4.15 -14.13
N CYS A 98 11.70 -4.03 -14.93
CA CYS A 98 12.22 -5.12 -15.76
C CYS A 98 12.86 -6.27 -14.95
N CYS A 99 13.16 -6.09 -13.66
CA CYS A 99 13.77 -7.11 -12.82
C CYS A 99 13.56 -6.86 -11.32
N VAL A 100 13.61 -7.93 -10.53
CA VAL A 100 13.42 -7.92 -9.07
C VAL A 100 14.44 -7.03 -8.35
N LYS A 101 15.70 -6.99 -8.79
CA LYS A 101 16.74 -6.14 -8.17
C LYS A 101 16.39 -4.65 -8.18
N LYS A 102 15.67 -4.17 -9.20
CA LYS A 102 15.20 -2.78 -9.23
C LYS A 102 14.06 -2.55 -8.25
N LEU A 103 13.13 -3.50 -8.12
CA LEU A 103 12.04 -3.46 -7.14
C LEU A 103 12.59 -3.44 -5.71
N GLU A 104 13.52 -4.34 -5.39
CA GLU A 104 14.20 -4.42 -4.09
C GLU A 104 14.86 -3.09 -3.72
N LYS A 105 15.53 -2.43 -4.67
CA LYS A 105 16.15 -1.13 -4.43
C LYS A 105 15.14 -0.05 -4.05
N GLU A 106 14.02 0.05 -4.79
CA GLU A 106 12.96 1.03 -4.49
C GLU A 106 12.32 0.72 -3.13
N TYR A 107 12.06 -0.56 -2.84
CA TYR A 107 11.55 -1.02 -1.55
C TYR A 107 12.46 -0.61 -0.38
N ILE A 108 13.75 -0.96 -0.43
CA ILE A 108 14.71 -0.62 0.63
C ILE A 108 14.82 0.90 0.82
N ASN A 109 14.81 1.67 -0.27
CA ASN A 109 14.88 3.12 -0.19
C ASN A 109 13.66 3.72 0.50
N PHE A 110 12.47 3.21 0.18
CA PHE A 110 11.24 3.61 0.86
C PHE A 110 11.31 3.31 2.36
N PHE A 111 11.67 2.08 2.75
CA PHE A 111 11.74 1.67 4.15
C PHE A 111 12.76 2.47 4.98
N LYS A 112 13.89 2.88 4.39
CA LYS A 112 14.86 3.75 5.08
C LYS A 112 14.27 5.09 5.51
N MET A 113 13.35 5.63 4.71
CA MET A 113 12.63 6.87 5.02
C MET A 113 11.44 6.60 5.94
N PHE A 114 10.73 5.49 5.72
CA PHE A 114 9.48 5.19 6.40
C PHE A 114 9.64 4.65 7.83
N LEU A 115 10.59 3.74 8.08
CA LEU A 115 10.77 3.13 9.40
C LEU A 115 10.98 4.15 10.54
N PRO A 116 11.75 5.24 10.36
CA PRO A 116 11.85 6.29 11.37
C PRO A 116 10.52 6.93 11.78
N ILE A 117 9.51 6.96 10.91
CA ILE A 117 8.17 7.48 11.24
C ILE A 117 7.49 6.54 12.24
N LEU A 118 7.52 5.23 11.96
CA LEU A 118 6.94 4.21 12.84
C LEU A 118 7.70 4.11 14.17
N ASP A 119 9.03 4.23 14.14
CA ASP A 119 9.85 4.17 15.35
C ASP A 119 9.49 5.27 16.36
N LYS A 120 9.19 6.49 15.89
CA LYS A 120 8.73 7.60 16.76
C LYS A 120 7.40 7.28 17.46
N LYS A 121 6.57 6.41 16.86
CA LYS A 121 5.24 6.03 17.32
C LYS A 121 5.21 4.73 18.13
N ASN A 122 6.37 4.12 18.40
CA ASN A 122 6.48 2.78 18.99
C ASN A 122 5.83 1.68 18.14
N GLN A 123 5.88 1.81 16.81
CA GLN A 123 5.19 0.91 15.88
C GLN A 123 6.15 0.12 15.01
N MET A 124 5.72 -1.05 14.54
CA MET A 124 6.45 -1.85 13.57
C MET A 124 5.55 -2.42 12.49
N LEU A 125 6.16 -2.79 11.36
CA LEU A 125 5.50 -3.53 10.28
C LEU A 125 5.70 -5.02 10.46
N VAL A 126 4.62 -5.79 10.32
CA VAL A 126 4.63 -7.25 10.39
C VAL A 126 4.18 -7.83 9.03
N PRO A 127 5.09 -8.47 8.27
CA PRO A 127 4.79 -9.04 6.95
C PRO A 127 4.30 -10.49 7.09
N LEU A 128 3.13 -10.69 7.70
CA LEU A 128 2.48 -11.99 7.83
C LEU A 128 1.17 -12.01 7.05
N GLY A 129 0.76 -13.18 6.56
CA GLY A 129 -0.52 -13.33 5.83
C GLY A 129 -1.77 -13.38 6.73
N TYR A 130 -1.59 -13.51 8.05
CA TYR A 130 -2.68 -13.53 9.02
C TYR A 130 -2.20 -12.98 10.37
N HIS A 131 -3.06 -12.22 11.05
CA HIS A 131 -2.70 -11.59 12.33
C HIS A 131 -2.72 -12.63 13.47
N PRO A 132 -1.59 -12.95 14.11
CA PRO A 132 -1.52 -14.07 15.05
C PRO A 132 -2.02 -13.75 16.46
N ASN A 133 -2.19 -12.47 16.79
CA ASN A 133 -2.49 -12.01 18.16
C ASN A 133 -3.96 -11.59 18.33
N MET A 134 -4.42 -10.64 17.52
CA MET A 134 -5.82 -10.17 17.48
C MET A 134 -6.73 -11.01 16.58
N LYS A 135 -8.02 -11.00 16.92
CA LYS A 135 -9.12 -11.46 16.07
C LYS A 135 -9.66 -10.34 15.19
N ILE A 136 -10.42 -10.73 14.16
CA ILE A 136 -11.00 -9.79 13.19
C ILE A 136 -11.99 -8.79 13.82
N ASP A 137 -12.72 -9.18 14.86
CA ASP A 137 -13.68 -8.31 15.57
C ASP A 137 -12.99 -7.30 16.50
N GLU A 138 -11.68 -7.44 16.69
CA GLU A 138 -10.86 -6.52 17.49
C GLU A 138 -10.17 -5.46 16.62
N ILE A 139 -10.12 -5.66 15.29
CA ILE A 139 -9.52 -4.73 14.32
C ILE A 139 -10.53 -3.62 13.99
N LYS A 140 -10.09 -2.36 14.06
CA LYS A 140 -10.94 -1.16 13.91
C LYS A 140 -10.43 -0.20 12.86
#